data_AF-A0A0M2UCT6-F1
#
_entry.id   AF-A0A0M2UCT6-F1
#
_cell.length_a   1.000
_cell.length_b   1.000
_cell.length_c   1.000
_cell.angle_alpha   90.00
_cell.angle_beta   90.00
_cell.angle_gamma   90.00
#
_symmetry.space_group_name_H-M   'P 1'
#
loop_
_entity.id
_entity.type
_entity.pdbx_description
1 polymer ?
#
loop_
_entity_poly.entity_id
_entity_poly.type
_entity_poly.pdbx_seq_one_letter_code
_entity_poly.pdbx_strand_id
1 'polypeptide(L)' 'MGKGVPQLLPVCLLCEKTPEQGIRGGILVSRRFLCEQCQKEIIGLNAGDARYPRLIERLKRLWG' A
#
# COMPACT_ATOMS: atom_id res chain seq x y z
N MET A 1 19.92 8.56 -16.93
CA MET A 1 18.85 8.24 -15.95
C MET A 1 17.53 8.81 -16.47
N GLY A 2 16.53 7.97 -16.73
CA GLY A 2 15.23 8.41 -17.24
C GLY A 2 14.51 9.29 -16.23
N LYS A 3 14.13 10.51 -16.64
CA LYS A 3 13.32 11.42 -15.83
C LYS A 3 11.94 10.77 -15.64
N GLY A 4 11.65 10.33 -14.41
CA GLY A 4 10.35 9.75 -14.07
C GLY A 4 9.23 10.74 -14.36
N VAL A 5 8.22 10.30 -15.11
CA VAL A 5 6.98 11.07 -15.30
C VAL A 5 6.41 11.39 -13.91
N PRO A 6 6.05 12.66 -13.62
CA PRO A 6 5.49 13.01 -12.32
C PRO A 6 4.20 12.20 -12.09
N GLN A 7 4.22 11.31 -11.11
CA GLN A 7 3.00 10.63 -10.66
C GLN A 7 2.19 11.60 -9.81
N LEU A 8 1.10 12.09 -10.39
CA LEU A 8 0.15 12.99 -9.73
C LEU A 8 -0.67 12.27 -8.65
N LEU A 9 -0.93 10.98 -8.83
CA LEU A 9 -1.74 10.18 -7.93
C LEU A 9 -0.87 9.24 -7.09
N PRO A 10 -1.26 8.95 -5.84
CA PRO A 10 -0.47 8.11 -4.97
C PRO A 10 -0.58 6.63 -5.36
N VAL A 11 0.54 5.91 -5.25
CA VAL A 11 0.60 4.47 -5.48
C VAL A 11 0.61 3.73 -4.16
N CYS A 12 -0.23 2.70 -4.05
CA CYS A 12 -0.29 1.87 -2.85
C CYS A 12 1.01 1.08 -2.65
N LEU A 13 1.56 1.10 -1.43
CA LEU A 13 2.75 0.34 -1.03
C LEU A 13 2.57 -1.18 -1.21
N LEU A 14 1.34 -1.69 -1.07
CA LEU A 14 1.05 -3.12 -1.05
C LEU A 14 0.58 -3.72 -2.38
N CYS A 15 -0.12 -2.98 -3.23
CA CYS A 15 -0.55 -3.50 -4.52
C CYS A 15 0.10 -2.80 -5.71
N GLU A 16 0.89 -1.75 -5.45
CA GLU A 16 1.58 -0.95 -6.48
C GLU A 16 0.64 -0.35 -7.53
N LYS A 17 -0.63 -0.16 -7.15
CA LYS A 17 -1.67 0.45 -7.98
C LYS A 17 -2.15 1.76 -7.36
N THR A 18 -2.60 2.65 -8.23
CA THR A 18 -3.41 3.81 -7.87
C THR A 18 -4.88 3.37 -7.85
N PRO A 19 -5.63 3.57 -6.75
CA PRO A 19 -7.05 3.23 -6.70
C PRO A 19 -7.84 4.15 -7.64
N GLU A 20 -9.01 3.69 -8.11
CA GLU A 20 -9.86 4.46 -9.04
C GLU A 20 -10.29 5.81 -8.45
N GLN A 21 -10.58 5.83 -7.15
CA GLN A 21 -10.88 7.06 -6.41
C GLN A 21 -9.65 7.93 -6.07
N GLY A 22 -8.47 7.59 -6.58
CA GLY A 22 -7.23 8.35 -6.43
C GLY A 22 -6.80 8.53 -4.97
N ILE A 23 -6.40 9.74 -4.58
CA ILE A 23 -5.95 10.05 -3.20
C ILE A 23 -7.04 9.82 -2.14
N ARG A 24 -8.33 9.85 -2.53
CA ARG A 24 -9.45 9.56 -1.62
C ARG A 24 -9.63 8.07 -1.34
N GLY A 25 -8.89 7.20 -2.03
CA GLY A 25 -9.00 5.75 -1.93
C GLY A 25 -8.11 5.09 -0.92
N GLY A 26 -7.65 5.80 0.10
CA GLY A 26 -6.71 5.25 1.05
C GLY A 26 -6.22 6.26 2.08
N ILE A 27 -5.15 5.90 2.76
CA ILE A 27 -4.50 6.71 3.79
C ILE A 27 -3.01 6.86 3.53
N LEU A 28 -2.44 7.95 4.01
CA LEU A 28 -1.00 8.17 4.08
C LEU A 28 -0.49 7.79 5.48
N VAL A 29 0.47 6.87 5.55
CA VAL A 29 1.16 6.45 6.77
C VAL A 29 2.66 6.55 6.51
N SER A 30 3.38 7.30 7.32
CA SER A 30 4.83 7.49 7.18
C SER A 30 5.29 7.86 5.75
N ARG A 31 4.59 8.81 5.12
CA ARG A 31 4.83 9.25 3.72
C ARG A 31 4.60 8.17 2.65
N ARG A 32 3.98 7.04 3.00
CA ARG A 32 3.61 5.97 2.07
C ARG A 32 2.09 5.83 2.01
N PHE A 33 1.56 5.53 0.84
CA PHE A 33 0.12 5.40 0.64
C PHE A 33 -0.32 3.94 0.76
N LEU A 34 -1.46 3.71 1.39
CA LEU A 34 -2.14 2.42 1.47
C LEU A 34 -3.57 2.60 0.97
N CYS A 35 -3.96 1.86 -0.06
CA CYS A 35 -5.33 1.91 -0.57
C CYS A 35 -6.30 1.13 0.34
N GLU A 36 -7.58 1.51 0.27
CA GLU A 36 -8.65 0.95 1.10
C GLU A 36 -8.79 -0.57 0.97
N GLN A 37 -8.62 -1.11 -0.24
CA GLN A 37 -8.66 -2.55 -0.46
C GLN A 37 -7.56 -3.28 0.32
N CYS A 38 -6.33 -2.78 0.26
CA CYS A 38 -5.21 -3.35 1.01
C CYS A 38 -5.39 -3.16 2.52
N GLN A 39 -5.97 -2.03 2.97
CA GLN A 39 -6.30 -1.83 4.38
C GLN A 39 -7.30 -2.89 4.88
N LYS A 40 -8.38 -3.15 4.13
CA LYS A 40 -9.35 -4.20 4.45
C LYS A 40 -8.71 -5.59 4.51
N GLU A 41 -7.79 -5.88 3.57
CA GLU A 41 -7.05 -7.14 3.58
C GLU A 41 -6.17 -7.30 4.82
N ILE A 42 -5.44 -6.25 5.22
CA ILE A 42 -4.62 -6.28 6.44
C ILE A 42 -5.49 -6.50 7.68
N ILE A 43 -6.60 -5.77 7.81
CA ILE A 43 -7.49 -5.85 8.98
C ILE A 43 -8.13 -7.23 9.08
N GLY A 44 -8.47 -7.85 7.94
CA GLY A 44 -9.04 -9.20 7.89
C GLY A 44 -8.00 -10.32 7.95
N LEU A 45 -6.70 -10.01 8.01
CA LEU A 45 -5.64 -11.00 7.93
C LEU A 45 -5.46 -11.70 9.28
N ASN A 46 -5.48 -13.04 9.25
CA ASN A 46 -5.12 -13.85 10.40
C ASN A 46 -3.63 -14.24 10.34
N ALA A 47 -2.97 -14.40 11.48
CA ALA A 47 -1.59 -14.87 11.56
C ALA A 47 -1.37 -16.27 10.94
N GLY A 48 -2.42 -17.10 10.88
CA GLY A 48 -2.39 -18.40 10.19
C GLY A 48 -2.53 -18.32 8.67
N ASP A 49 -2.79 -17.14 8.10
CA ASP A 49 -2.96 -16.97 6.65
C ASP A 49 -1.59 -17.04 5.94
N ALA A 50 -1.51 -17.82 4.86
CA ALA A 50 -0.29 -17.96 4.05
C ALA A 50 0.20 -16.65 3.42
N ARG A 51 -0.65 -15.61 3.37
CA ARG A 51 -0.31 -14.26 2.91
C ARG A 51 0.32 -13.40 4.00
N TYR A 52 0.15 -13.74 5.28
CA TYR A 52 0.61 -12.97 6.43
C TYR A 52 2.10 -12.61 6.36
N PRO A 53 3.02 -13.56 6.15
CA PRO A 53 4.46 -13.24 6.12
C PRO A 53 4.79 -12.23 5.01
N ARG A 54 4.20 -12.39 3.82
CA ARG A 54 4.46 -11.50 2.67
C ARG A 54 3.93 -10.09 2.92
N LEU A 55 2.76 -9.95 3.53
CA LEU A 55 2.16 -8.65 3.82
C LEU A 55 2.93 -7.91 4.93
N ILE A 56 3.38 -8.61 5.97
CA ILE A 56 4.20 -8.03 7.03
C ILE A 56 5.53 -7.49 6.48
N GLU A 57 6.22 -8.25 5.63
CA GLU A 57 7.48 -7.80 5.02
C GLU A 57 7.33 -6.50 4.22
N ARG A 58 6.19 -6.34 3.51
CA ARG A 58 5.90 -5.09 2.81
C ARG A 58 5.53 -3.96 3.76
N LEU A 59 4.78 -4.24 4.83
CA LEU A 59 4.36 -3.26 5.84
C LEU A 59 5.53 -2.73 6.67
N LYS A 60 6.56 -3.53 6.94
CA LYS A 60 7.79 -3.08 7.61
C LYS A 60 8.43 -1.87 6.92
N ARG A 61 8.23 -1.73 5.60
CA ARG A 61 8.72 -0.56 4.84
C ARG A 61 8.12 0.76 5.30
N LEU A 62 6.98 0.76 6.03
CA LEU A 62 6.40 1.97 6.63
C LEU A 62 7.35 2.64 7.64
N TRP A 63 8.24 1.88 8.26
CA TRP A 63 9.13 2.35 9.33
C TRP A 63 10.62 2.37 8.95
N GLY A 64 10.94 1.96 7.71
CA GLY A 64 12.30 1.98 7.16
C GLY A 64 12.65 3.27 6.45
#